data_AF-A0A957FRH2-F1
#
_entry.id   AF-A0A957FRH2-F1
#
_cell.length_a   1.000
_cell.length_b   1.000
_cell.length_c   1.000
_cell.angle_alpha   90.00
_cell.angle_beta   90.00
_cell.angle_gamma   90.00
#
_symmetry.space_group_name_H-M   'P 1'
#
loop_
_entity.id
_entity.type
_entity.pdbx_description
1 polymer ?
#
loop_
_entity_poly.entity_id
_entity_poly.type
_entity_poly.pdbx_seq_one_letter_code
_entity_poly.pdbx_strand_id
1 'polypeptide(L)'
;GFGWGEQRLYREVPEWSDFTPEIAVSSMMWPTPSAMHVYYLTTPPPESSHVVRLLIDETQYAALIAHIQASFTLDEDGHIINLNCCWYPGFNDNFYDSPHSYHFLHTCNVWTNDALKKADLPTGRWALFDTDILRHLPRD
;
A
#
# COMPACT_ATOMS: atom_id res chain seq x y z
N GLY A 1 -3.92 6.02 6.96
CA GLY A 1 -4.01 4.77 6.21
C GLY A 1 -2.64 4.15 6.06
N PHE A 2 -2.60 3.07 5.29
CA PHE A 2 -1.39 2.34 4.95
C PHE A 2 -1.31 2.21 3.42
N GLY A 3 -0.13 2.45 2.87
CA GLY A 3 0.22 2.17 1.49
C GLY A 3 1.54 1.40 1.44
N TRP A 4 1.80 0.73 0.32
CA TRP A 4 3.05 0.03 0.06
C TRP A 4 3.50 0.33 -1.37
N GLY A 5 4.79 0.54 -1.58
CA GLY A 5 5.30 0.93 -2.89
C GLY A 5 6.82 0.94 -2.95
N GLU A 6 7.36 1.33 -4.09
CA GLU A 6 8.80 1.44 -4.26
C GLU A 6 9.36 2.57 -3.40
N GLN A 7 10.43 2.27 -2.67
CA GLN A 7 11.10 3.21 -1.76
C GLN A 7 11.66 4.43 -2.49
N ARG A 8 12.19 4.24 -3.71
CA ARG A 8 12.76 5.32 -4.53
C ARG A 8 11.70 6.32 -4.98
N LEU A 9 10.54 5.84 -5.44
CA LEU A 9 9.44 6.70 -5.88
C LEU A 9 8.94 7.59 -4.74
N TYR A 10 8.80 7.03 -3.53
CA TYR A 10 8.42 7.81 -2.36
C TYR A 10 9.42 8.90 -1.97
N ARG A 11 10.67 8.82 -2.42
CA ARG A 11 11.70 9.85 -2.18
C ARG A 11 11.79 10.87 -3.31
N GLU A 12 11.69 10.40 -4.55
CA GLU A 12 12.00 11.21 -5.74
C GLU A 12 10.76 11.81 -6.41
N VAL A 13 9.56 11.35 -6.07
CA VAL A 13 8.28 11.80 -6.66
C VAL A 13 7.41 12.42 -5.55
N PRO A 14 7.65 13.71 -5.21
CA PRO A 14 6.97 14.38 -4.10
C PRO A 14 5.50 14.69 -4.40
N GLU A 15 5.11 14.86 -5.67
CA GLU A 15 3.72 15.00 -6.09
C GLU A 15 3.28 13.82 -6.95
N TRP A 16 2.08 13.28 -6.69
CA TRP A 16 1.50 12.22 -7.52
C TRP A 16 1.28 12.66 -8.98
N SER A 17 1.17 13.96 -9.25
CA SER A 17 1.14 14.55 -10.60
C SER A 17 2.42 14.28 -11.40
N ASP A 18 3.55 14.09 -10.72
CA ASP A 18 4.84 13.80 -11.34
C ASP A 18 5.05 12.31 -11.61
N PHE A 19 4.11 11.46 -11.20
CA PHE A 19 4.13 10.03 -11.47
C PHE A 19 3.76 9.76 -12.93
N THR A 20 4.79 9.54 -13.77
CA THR A 20 4.57 9.21 -15.18
C THR A 20 4.46 7.69 -15.41
N PRO A 21 3.74 7.24 -16.45
CA PRO A 21 3.72 5.83 -16.86
C PRO A 21 5.12 5.27 -17.14
N GLU A 22 6.06 6.09 -17.62
CA GLU A 22 7.45 5.69 -17.86
C GLU A 22 8.19 5.37 -16.56
N ILE A 23 8.03 6.24 -15.55
CA ILE A 23 8.56 6.02 -14.20
C ILE A 23 7.98 4.72 -13.61
N ALA A 24 6.67 4.52 -13.73
CA ALA A 24 5.99 3.31 -13.28
C ALA A 24 6.48 2.04 -13.99
N VAL A 25 6.68 2.08 -15.30
CA VAL A 25 7.16 0.92 -16.07
C VAL A 25 8.61 0.60 -15.71
N SER A 26 9.46 1.61 -15.52
CA SER A 26 10.87 1.42 -15.21
C SER A 26 11.09 0.74 -13.86
N SER A 27 10.29 1.09 -12.83
CA SER A 27 10.36 0.49 -11.50
C SER A 27 9.83 -0.94 -11.44
N MET A 28 9.03 -1.34 -12.43
CA MET A 28 8.45 -2.68 -12.50
C MET A 28 9.38 -3.70 -13.18
N MET A 29 10.41 -3.27 -13.91
CA MET A 29 11.24 -4.18 -14.72
C MET A 29 12.17 -5.08 -13.91
N TRP A 30 12.65 -4.61 -12.75
CA TRP A 30 13.60 -5.32 -11.90
C TRP A 30 13.21 -5.19 -10.43
N PRO A 31 13.49 -6.18 -9.56
CA PRO A 31 13.23 -6.06 -8.14
C PRO A 31 13.96 -4.85 -7.53
N THR A 32 13.21 -3.94 -6.91
CA THR A 32 13.74 -2.77 -6.19
C THR A 32 13.30 -2.74 -4.73
N PRO A 33 14.00 -2.00 -3.86
CA PRO A 33 13.57 -1.82 -2.47
C PRO A 33 12.18 -1.20 -2.38
N SER A 34 11.39 -1.67 -1.41
CA SER A 34 10.04 -1.18 -1.16
C SER A 34 9.90 -0.58 0.23
N ALA A 35 8.80 0.12 0.47
CA ALA A 35 8.52 0.78 1.73
C ALA A 35 7.02 0.79 2.03
N MET A 36 6.70 0.82 3.32
CA MET A 36 5.37 1.12 3.84
C MET A 36 5.23 2.63 4.01
N HIS A 37 4.16 3.20 3.45
CA HIS A 37 3.73 4.57 3.71
C HIS A 37 2.62 4.58 4.73
N VAL A 38 2.82 5.25 5.86
CA VAL A 38 1.83 5.32 6.94
C VAL A 38 1.46 6.76 7.16
N TYR A 39 0.17 7.08 7.08
CA TYR A 39 -0.33 8.43 7.25
C TYR A 39 -1.50 8.47 8.22
N TYR A 40 -1.66 9.57 8.93
CA TYR A 40 -2.75 9.74 9.87
C TYR A 40 -4.00 10.31 9.17
N LEU A 41 -5.17 9.77 9.51
CA LEU A 41 -6.47 10.30 9.10
C LEU A 41 -7.22 10.75 10.35
N THR A 42 -7.51 12.05 10.47
CA THR A 42 -8.27 12.60 11.60
C THR A 42 -9.76 12.22 11.53
N THR A 43 -10.27 12.01 10.32
CA THR A 43 -11.64 11.58 10.06
C THR A 43 -11.64 10.55 8.92
N PRO A 44 -12.62 9.63 8.88
CA PRO A 44 -12.81 8.76 7.72
C PRO A 44 -12.98 9.60 6.44
N PRO A 45 -12.33 9.22 5.33
CA PRO A 45 -12.56 9.89 4.06
C PRO A 45 -14.00 9.66 3.59
N PRO A 46 -14.61 10.62 2.86
CA PRO A 46 -15.93 10.42 2.29
C PRO A 46 -15.89 9.29 1.24
N GLU A 47 -16.95 8.49 1.19
CA GLU A 47 -17.11 7.47 0.16
C GLU A 47 -17.17 8.12 -1.23
N SER A 48 -16.55 7.47 -2.22
CA SER A 48 -16.46 7.95 -3.59
C SER A 48 -16.19 6.79 -4.55
N SER A 49 -16.03 7.09 -5.85
CA SER A 49 -15.62 6.08 -6.83
C SER A 49 -14.28 5.40 -6.51
N HIS A 50 -13.43 6.04 -5.68
CA HIS A 50 -12.11 5.55 -5.29
C HIS A 50 -11.99 5.23 -3.78
N VAL A 51 -13.08 5.40 -3.02
CA VAL A 51 -13.12 5.14 -1.58
C VAL A 51 -14.37 4.34 -1.27
N VAL A 52 -14.18 3.06 -0.98
CA VAL A 52 -15.26 2.11 -0.70
C VAL A 52 -15.21 1.70 0.77
N ARG A 53 -16.35 1.80 1.46
CA ARG A 53 -16.47 1.32 2.84
C ARG A 53 -16.69 -0.20 2.83
N LEU A 54 -15.97 -0.89 3.71
CA LEU A 54 -16.13 -2.33 3.94
C LEU A 54 -16.58 -2.58 5.37
N LEU A 55 -17.63 -3.38 5.53
CA LEU A 55 -17.99 -3.98 6.80
C LEU A 55 -17.32 -5.35 6.86
N ILE A 56 -16.48 -5.54 7.88
CA ILE A 56 -15.66 -6.76 8.04
C ILE A 56 -15.81 -7.29 9.46
N ASP A 57 -15.65 -8.61 9.62
CA ASP A 57 -15.65 -9.24 10.94
C ASP A 57 -14.26 -9.22 11.61
N GLU A 58 -14.19 -9.73 12.84
CA GLU A 58 -12.96 -9.74 13.64
C GLU A 58 -11.84 -10.60 13.01
N THR A 59 -12.20 -11.69 12.34
CA THR A 59 -11.23 -12.60 11.69
C THR A 59 -10.64 -11.92 10.46
N GLN A 60 -11.48 -11.30 9.64
CA GLN A 60 -11.06 -10.53 8.47
C GLN A 60 -10.19 -9.34 8.88
N TYR A 61 -10.58 -8.62 9.93
CA TYR A 61 -9.78 -7.53 10.49
C TYR A 61 -8.40 -8.01 10.96
N ALA A 62 -8.34 -9.10 11.73
CA ALA A 62 -7.07 -9.67 12.19
C ALA A 62 -6.16 -10.10 11.04
N ALA A 63 -6.72 -10.65 9.95
CA ALA A 63 -5.97 -11.02 8.76
C ALA A 63 -5.36 -9.80 8.05
N LEU A 64 -6.10 -8.68 7.97
CA LEU A 64 -5.58 -7.41 7.43
C LEU A 64 -4.45 -6.87 8.29
N ILE A 65 -4.60 -6.89 9.62
CA ILE A 65 -3.55 -6.46 10.55
C ILE A 65 -2.29 -7.32 10.38
N ALA A 66 -2.42 -8.65 10.32
CA ALA A 66 -1.29 -9.54 10.12
C ALA A 66 -0.57 -9.28 8.79
N HIS A 67 -1.31 -9.01 7.71
CA HIS A 67 -0.71 -8.63 6.42
C HIS A 67 0.08 -7.32 6.53
N ILE A 68 -0.51 -6.30 7.16
CA ILE A 68 0.13 -4.99 7.35
C ILE A 68 1.40 -5.13 8.21
N GLN A 69 1.33 -5.86 9.33
CA GLN A 69 2.48 -6.10 10.21
C GLN A 69 3.62 -6.83 9.50
N ALA A 70 3.30 -7.85 8.69
CA ALA A 70 4.30 -8.58 7.91
C ALA A 70 4.94 -7.74 6.80
N SER A 71 4.39 -6.58 6.48
CA SER A 71 4.91 -5.68 5.45
C SER A 71 6.00 -4.74 5.97
N PHE A 72 6.30 -4.75 7.27
CA PHE A 72 7.36 -3.96 7.90
C PHE A 72 8.62 -4.78 8.13
N THR A 73 9.79 -4.21 7.83
CA THR A 73 11.07 -4.75 8.29
C THR A 73 11.26 -4.41 9.76
N LEU A 74 11.72 -5.38 10.54
CA LEU A 74 12.09 -5.19 11.94
C LEU A 74 13.61 -5.17 12.08
N ASP A 75 14.13 -4.34 12.99
CA ASP A 75 15.53 -4.38 13.41
C ASP A 75 15.82 -5.56 14.36
N GLU A 76 17.07 -5.65 14.81
CA GLU A 76 17.52 -6.72 15.71
C GLU A 76 16.80 -6.72 17.07
N ASP A 77 16.28 -5.56 17.50
CA ASP A 77 15.52 -5.39 18.73
C ASP A 77 14.01 -5.59 18.54
N GLY A 78 13.57 -5.88 17.31
CA GLY A 78 12.16 -6.09 16.95
C GLY A 78 11.37 -4.81 16.71
N HIS A 79 12.02 -3.65 16.54
CA HIS A 79 11.36 -2.39 16.19
C HIS A 79 11.21 -2.22 14.68
N ILE A 80 10.12 -1.58 14.27
CA ILE A 80 9.90 -1.23 12.87
C ILE A 80 10.95 -0.20 12.42
N ILE A 81 11.63 -0.47 11.31
CA ILE A 81 12.66 0.41 10.75
C ILE A 81 12.00 1.61 10.05
N ASN A 82 12.09 2.80 10.65
CA ASN A 82 11.71 4.07 10.02
C ASN A 82 12.83 4.54 9.08
N LEU A 83 12.49 4.87 7.84
CA LEU A 83 13.45 5.31 6.83
C LEU A 83 13.93 6.75 7.03
N ASN A 84 13.20 7.55 7.81
CA ASN A 84 13.49 8.95 8.15
C ASN A 84 13.90 9.82 6.95
N CYS A 85 13.40 9.48 5.75
CA CYS A 85 13.92 10.02 4.49
C CYS A 85 12.98 11.01 3.81
N CYS A 86 11.68 10.94 4.09
CA CYS A 86 10.67 11.77 3.45
C CYS A 86 9.38 11.82 4.27
N TRP A 87 8.57 12.83 3.99
CA TRP A 87 7.17 13.01 4.37
C TRP A 87 6.51 13.82 3.26
N TYR A 88 5.21 13.62 3.02
CA TYR A 88 4.53 14.47 2.05
C TYR A 88 4.18 15.83 2.69
N PRO A 89 4.48 16.97 2.04
CA PRO A 89 4.17 18.28 2.59
C PRO A 89 2.69 18.42 2.96
N GLY A 90 2.42 18.83 4.20
CA GLY A 90 1.05 19.00 4.71
C GLY A 90 0.37 17.71 5.20
N PHE A 91 1.06 16.57 5.15
CA PHE A 91 0.60 15.30 5.74
C PHE A 91 1.32 15.01 7.06
N ASN A 92 0.61 14.32 7.96
CA ASN A 92 1.23 13.66 9.11
C ASN A 92 1.46 12.20 8.72
N ASP A 93 2.61 11.95 8.09
CA ASP A 93 2.99 10.66 7.53
C ASP A 93 4.46 10.31 7.81
N ASN A 94 4.78 9.03 7.64
CA ASN A 94 6.12 8.48 7.74
C ASN A 94 6.28 7.29 6.79
N PHE A 95 7.52 6.97 6.47
CA PHE A 95 7.88 5.83 5.63
C PHE A 95 8.76 4.85 6.39
N TYR A 96 8.49 3.56 6.19
CA TYR A 96 9.16 2.48 6.89
C TYR A 96 9.64 1.43 5.89
N ASP A 97 10.74 0.77 6.24
CA ASP A 97 11.33 -0.26 5.39
C ASP A 97 10.40 -1.47 5.28
N SER A 98 10.45 -2.16 4.14
CA SER A 98 9.65 -3.36 3.88
C SER A 98 10.54 -4.51 3.39
N PRO A 99 10.32 -5.75 3.85
CA PRO A 99 11.21 -6.88 3.58
C PRO A 99 11.03 -7.44 2.16
N HIS A 100 10.11 -6.89 1.38
CA HIS A 100 9.78 -7.37 0.05
C HIS A 100 10.33 -6.43 -1.04
N SER A 101 10.46 -6.94 -2.26
CA SER A 101 10.88 -6.12 -3.40
C SER A 101 9.68 -5.70 -4.25
N TYR A 102 9.70 -4.46 -4.72
CA TYR A 102 8.78 -3.94 -5.71
C TYR A 102 9.21 -4.39 -7.11
N HIS A 103 8.25 -4.84 -7.93
CA HIS A 103 8.45 -5.20 -9.35
C HIS A 103 7.10 -5.45 -10.02
N PHE A 104 7.08 -5.77 -11.32
CA PHE A 104 5.85 -5.92 -12.11
C PHE A 104 4.81 -6.85 -11.47
N LEU A 105 5.25 -7.96 -10.88
CA LEU A 105 4.36 -8.94 -10.24
C LEU A 105 3.98 -8.58 -8.81
N HIS A 106 4.64 -7.59 -8.21
CA HIS A 106 4.46 -7.19 -6.82
C HIS A 106 4.46 -5.65 -6.72
N THR A 107 3.28 -5.07 -6.95
CA THR A 107 3.01 -3.63 -6.92
C THR A 107 2.07 -3.26 -5.77
N CYS A 108 1.80 -1.97 -5.59
CA CYS A 108 0.85 -1.46 -4.60
C CYS A 108 -0.56 -2.08 -4.75
N ASN A 109 -1.03 -2.27 -5.98
CA ASN A 109 -2.33 -2.87 -6.26
C ASN A 109 -2.33 -4.37 -5.96
N VAL A 110 -1.24 -5.07 -6.30
CA VAL A 110 -1.10 -6.49 -5.95
C VAL A 110 -1.06 -6.67 -4.44
N TRP A 111 -0.27 -5.86 -3.72
CA TRP A 111 -0.19 -5.86 -2.26
C TRP A 111 -1.57 -5.66 -1.62
N THR A 112 -2.31 -4.64 -2.06
CA THR A 112 -3.67 -4.35 -1.57
C THR A 112 -4.63 -5.51 -1.85
N ASN A 113 -4.60 -6.05 -3.08
CA ASN A 113 -5.44 -7.18 -3.48
C ASN A 113 -5.11 -8.45 -2.67
N ASP A 114 -3.84 -8.69 -2.36
CA ASP A 114 -3.42 -9.84 -1.57
C ASP A 114 -3.72 -9.69 -0.07
N ALA A 115 -3.78 -8.45 0.45
CA ALA A 115 -4.31 -8.18 1.78
C ALA A 115 -5.79 -8.55 1.89
N LEU A 116 -6.60 -8.09 0.93
CA LEU A 116 -8.02 -8.41 0.85
C LEU A 116 -8.27 -9.92 0.65
N LYS A 117 -7.48 -10.59 -0.19
CA LYS A 117 -7.56 -12.06 -0.36
C LYS A 117 -7.29 -12.81 0.94
N LYS A 118 -6.24 -12.44 1.67
CA LYS A 118 -5.90 -13.07 2.96
C LYS A 118 -7.00 -12.86 4.01
N ALA A 119 -7.75 -11.77 3.89
CA ALA A 119 -8.91 -11.46 4.71
C ALA A 119 -10.23 -12.02 4.17
N ASP A 120 -10.21 -12.90 3.17
CA ASP A 120 -11.40 -13.49 2.54
C ASP A 120 -12.42 -12.43 2.05
N LEU A 121 -11.91 -11.31 1.53
CA LEU A 121 -12.71 -10.22 0.96
C LEU A 121 -12.76 -10.30 -0.58
N PRO A 122 -13.80 -9.71 -1.22
CA PRO A 122 -13.93 -9.70 -2.67
C PRO A 122 -12.72 -9.08 -3.37
N THR A 123 -12.13 -9.83 -4.30
CA THR A 123 -10.85 -9.47 -4.95
C THR A 123 -10.77 -9.98 -6.38
N GLY A 124 -9.82 -9.41 -7.13
CA GLY A 124 -9.39 -9.94 -8.42
C GLY A 124 -8.38 -11.08 -8.25
N ARG A 125 -8.23 -11.92 -9.29
CA ARG A 125 -7.16 -12.94 -9.33
C ARG A 125 -5.78 -12.29 -9.22
N TRP A 126 -5.62 -11.15 -9.87
CA TRP A 126 -4.43 -10.29 -9.84
C TRP A 126 -4.88 -8.85 -10.12
N ALA A 127 -4.16 -7.86 -9.61
CA ALA A 127 -4.54 -6.46 -9.71
C ALA A 127 -3.39 -5.62 -10.25
N LEU A 128 -3.53 -5.17 -11.50
CA LEU A 128 -2.57 -4.24 -12.10
C LEU A 128 -3.01 -2.80 -11.85
N PHE A 129 -4.31 -2.54 -11.93
CA PHE A 129 -4.93 -1.23 -11.69
C PHE A 129 -5.82 -1.26 -10.43
N ASP A 130 -6.11 -0.09 -9.89
CA ASP A 130 -7.06 0.09 -8.77
C ASP A 130 -8.46 -0.45 -9.12
N THR A 131 -8.89 -0.29 -10.36
CA THR A 131 -10.16 -0.81 -10.87
C THR A 131 -10.25 -2.34 -10.82
N ASP A 132 -9.11 -3.05 -10.88
CA ASP A 132 -9.06 -4.51 -10.69
C ASP A 132 -9.33 -4.94 -9.25
N ILE A 133 -9.35 -4.00 -8.31
CA ILE A 133 -9.72 -4.19 -6.90
C ILE A 133 -11.14 -3.66 -6.67
N LEU A 134 -11.34 -2.36 -6.91
CA LEU A 134 -12.55 -1.62 -6.51
C LEU A 134 -13.83 -2.12 -7.17
N ARG A 135 -13.76 -2.76 -8.34
CA ARG A 135 -14.95 -3.33 -9.01
C ARG A 135 -15.53 -4.56 -8.31
N HIS A 136 -14.73 -5.22 -7.46
CA HIS A 136 -15.14 -6.41 -6.73
C HIS A 136 -15.79 -6.07 -5.38
N LEU A 137 -15.51 -4.87 -4.87
CA LEU A 137 -16.01 -4.41 -3.59
C LEU A 137 -17.47 -3.94 -3.70
N PRO A 138 -18.27 -4.09 -2.61
CA PRO A 138 -19.64 -3.62 -2.58
C PRO A 138 -19.72 -2.12 -2.87
N ARG A 139 -20.72 -1.71 -3.64
CA ARG A 139 -21.10 -0.31 -3.83
C ARG A 139 -22.54 -0.18 -3.34
N ASP A 140 -22.70 0.46 -2.18
CA ASP A 140 -24.02 0.81 -1.62
C ASP A 140 -24.73 1.83 -2.54
#